data_AF-A0A349B3E6-F1
#
_entry.id   AF-A0A349B3E6-F1
#
_cell.length_a   1.000
_cell.length_b   1.000
_cell.length_c   1.000
_cell.angle_alpha   90.00
_cell.angle_beta   90.00
_cell.angle_gamma   90.00
#
_symmetry.space_group_name_H-M   'P 1'
#
loop_
_entity.id
_entity.type
_entity.pdbx_description
1 polymer ?
#
loop_
_entity_poly.entity_id
_entity_poly.type
_entity_poly.pdbx_seq_one_letter_code
_entity_poly.pdbx_strand_id
1 'polypeptide(L)'
;MVTAALFATVTALRMVGPNEADATGLLYALPIALAAMAFGRVVGTTAALSAAGLLVAWSASHPEMSLSALGWASRVVPLVLLGVLVGAAADAVEDASADRLALAVAATRRRDAAEVNDEILQRLTVAKWRLEAGAGDDAAALLDEAMTQAQHLVSSLLEDVELEERLRVRTPTGDSVV
;
A
#
# COMPACT_ATOMS: atom_id res chain seq x y z
N MET A 1 -4.41 14.37 13.83
CA MET A 1 -4.40 15.66 14.58
C MET A 1 -3.66 16.76 13.83
N VAL A 2 -2.48 16.50 13.25
CA VAL A 2 -1.68 17.52 12.52
C VAL A 2 -2.42 18.14 11.33
N THR A 3 -3.16 17.35 10.54
CA THR A 3 -3.89 17.82 9.36
C THR A 3 -5.05 18.76 9.71
N ALA A 4 -5.82 18.42 10.75
CA ALA A 4 -6.88 19.26 11.27
C ALA A 4 -6.31 20.57 11.88
N ALA A 5 -5.17 20.48 12.57
CA ALA A 5 -4.47 21.64 13.09
C ALA A 5 -3.95 22.57 11.98
N LEU A 6 -3.43 22.03 10.88
CA LEU A 6 -3.03 22.81 9.70
C LEU A 6 -4.24 23.48 9.03
N PHE A 7 -5.36 22.77 8.87
CA PHE A 7 -6.61 23.37 8.37
C PHE A 7 -7.04 24.54 9.24
N ALA A 8 -7.14 24.32 10.55
CA ALA A 8 -7.53 25.35 11.51
C ALA A 8 -6.57 26.56 11.48
N THR A 9 -5.26 26.30 11.35
CA THR A 9 -4.23 27.34 11.28
C THR A 9 -4.35 28.17 10.00
N VAL A 10 -4.52 27.54 8.84
CA VAL A 10 -4.69 28.22 7.55
C VAL A 10 -5.99 29.04 7.53
N THR A 11 -7.06 28.50 8.10
CA THR A 11 -8.33 29.21 8.27
C THR A 11 -8.19 30.42 9.20
N ALA A 12 -7.51 30.28 10.33
CA ALA A 12 -7.25 31.39 11.24
C ALA A 12 -6.39 32.48 10.59
N LEU A 13 -5.35 32.09 9.84
CA LEU A 13 -4.49 33.02 9.10
C LEU A 13 -5.27 33.81 8.04
N ARG A 14 -6.24 33.16 7.37
CA ARG A 14 -7.13 33.80 6.40
C ARG A 14 -8.02 34.88 7.02
N MET A 15 -8.38 34.75 8.29
CA MET A 15 -9.22 35.75 8.97
C MET A 15 -8.48 37.03 9.38
N VAL A 16 -7.14 37.00 9.41
CA VAL A 16 -6.32 38.11 9.91
C VAL A 16 -5.56 38.83 8.78
N GLY A 17 -5.36 38.18 7.62
CA GLY A 17 -4.61 38.73 6.49
C GLY A 17 -5.40 39.73 5.61
N PRO A 18 -4.72 40.68 4.93
CA PRO A 18 -5.34 41.57 3.95
C PRO A 18 -5.95 40.78 2.77
N ASN A 19 -6.95 41.39 2.12
CA ASN A 19 -7.94 40.79 1.21
C ASN A 19 -7.41 40.29 -0.15
N GLU A 20 -6.19 39.73 -0.19
CA GLU A 20 -5.61 39.09 -1.37
C GLU A 20 -6.10 37.63 -1.47
N ALA A 21 -7.37 37.49 -1.86
CA ALA A 21 -8.08 36.21 -1.95
C ALA A 21 -7.41 35.14 -2.83
N ASP A 22 -6.44 35.50 -3.68
CA ASP A 22 -5.67 34.57 -4.51
C ASP A 22 -4.54 33.86 -3.78
N ALA A 23 -3.77 34.56 -2.92
CA ALA A 23 -2.61 33.96 -2.27
C ALA A 23 -3.00 32.94 -1.19
N THR A 24 -4.11 33.17 -0.50
CA THR A 24 -4.56 32.31 0.61
C THR A 24 -5.16 30.97 0.16
N GLY A 25 -5.62 30.86 -1.09
CA GLY A 25 -6.09 29.59 -1.65
C GLY A 25 -4.98 28.55 -1.76
N LEU A 26 -3.75 29.02 -2.05
CA LEU A 26 -2.56 28.17 -2.17
C LEU A 26 -2.18 27.50 -0.83
N LEU A 27 -2.45 28.17 0.29
CA LEU A 27 -2.15 27.66 1.64
C LEU A 27 -3.01 26.43 2.02
N TYR A 28 -4.19 26.25 1.41
CA TYR A 28 -5.01 25.05 1.62
C TYR A 28 -4.51 23.82 0.85
N ALA A 29 -3.65 24.00 -0.15
CA ALA A 29 -3.11 22.88 -0.92
C ALA A 29 -2.27 21.93 -0.05
N LEU A 30 -1.49 22.48 0.89
CA LEU A 30 -0.62 21.71 1.77
C LEU A 30 -1.38 20.73 2.68
N PRO A 31 -2.37 21.16 3.49
CA PRO A 31 -3.13 20.22 4.33
C PRO A 31 -3.95 19.23 3.52
N ILE A 32 -4.47 19.61 2.34
CA ILE A 32 -5.20 18.70 1.45
C ILE A 32 -4.24 17.62 0.92
N ALA A 33 -3.06 17.99 0.45
CA ALA A 33 -2.05 17.04 -0.04
C ALA A 33 -1.61 16.07 1.07
N LEU A 34 -1.35 16.58 2.28
CA LEU A 34 -0.98 15.75 3.42
C LEU A 34 -2.10 14.80 3.86
N ALA A 35 -3.36 15.27 3.85
CA ALA A 35 -4.52 14.42 4.13
C ALA A 35 -4.65 13.28 3.11
N ALA A 36 -4.53 13.64 1.82
CA ALA A 36 -4.66 12.72 0.71
C ALA A 36 -3.52 11.68 0.68
N MET A 37 -2.27 12.08 0.98
CA MET A 37 -1.15 11.15 1.07
C MET A 37 -1.23 10.22 2.28
N ALA A 38 -1.76 10.69 3.41
CA ALA A 38 -1.76 9.91 4.64
C ALA A 38 -2.92 8.90 4.74
N PHE A 39 -4.03 9.18 4.05
CA PHE A 39 -5.28 8.43 4.24
C PHE A 39 -6.00 8.13 2.92
N GLY A 40 -5.33 8.36 1.79
CA GLY A 40 -5.82 7.96 0.47
C GLY A 40 -6.90 8.86 -0.12
N ARG A 41 -7.54 8.37 -1.20
CA ARG A 41 -8.49 9.16 -2.00
C ARG A 41 -9.75 9.59 -1.27
N VAL A 42 -10.32 8.75 -0.40
CA VAL A 42 -11.57 9.07 0.32
C VAL A 42 -11.38 10.24 1.28
N VAL A 43 -10.26 10.28 1.99
CA VAL A 43 -9.95 11.38 2.91
C VAL A 43 -9.45 12.62 2.16
N GLY A 44 -8.68 12.44 1.09
CA GLY A 44 -8.25 13.55 0.22
C GLY A 44 -9.42 14.29 -0.42
N THR A 45 -10.44 13.57 -0.89
CA THR A 45 -11.65 14.14 -1.49
C THR A 45 -12.54 14.86 -0.48
N THR A 46 -12.79 14.24 0.68
CA THR A 46 -13.57 14.88 1.74
C THR A 46 -12.89 16.13 2.31
N ALA A 47 -11.56 16.13 2.41
CA ALA A 47 -10.78 17.31 2.78
C ALA A 47 -10.89 18.44 1.74
N ALA A 48 -10.79 18.12 0.45
CA ALA A 48 -10.93 19.11 -0.62
C ALA A 48 -12.34 19.71 -0.68
N LEU A 49 -13.39 18.90 -0.50
CA LEU A 49 -14.77 19.37 -0.40
C LEU A 49 -14.99 20.26 0.83
N SER A 50 -14.38 19.91 1.96
CA SER A 50 -14.45 20.72 3.18
C SER A 50 -13.78 22.09 2.99
N ALA A 51 -12.62 22.15 2.32
CA ALA A 51 -11.97 23.41 1.97
C ALA A 51 -12.82 24.26 1.03
N ALA A 52 -13.44 23.65 0.01
CA ALA A 52 -14.35 24.33 -0.89
C ALA A 52 -15.57 24.90 -0.14
N GLY A 53 -16.16 24.12 0.78
CA GLY A 53 -17.28 24.55 1.62
C GLY A 53 -16.92 25.73 2.52
N LEU A 54 -15.75 25.71 3.14
CA LEU A 54 -15.24 26.83 3.94
C LEU A 54 -15.04 28.10 3.10
N LEU A 55 -14.60 27.96 1.85
CA LEU A 55 -14.45 29.07 0.91
C LEU A 55 -15.81 29.70 0.57
N VAL A 56 -16.82 28.86 0.31
CA VAL A 56 -18.20 29.28 0.03
C VAL A 56 -18.81 29.98 1.25
N ALA A 57 -18.69 29.40 2.44
CA ALA A 57 -19.20 29.97 3.69
C ALA A 57 -18.59 31.35 3.97
N TRP A 58 -17.28 31.52 3.75
CA TRP A 58 -16.59 32.79 3.93
C TRP A 58 -17.01 33.87 2.93
N SER A 59 -17.28 33.49 1.68
CA SER A 59 -17.79 34.44 0.68
C SER A 59 -19.20 34.92 0.99
N ALA A 60 -20.05 34.05 1.57
CA ALA A 60 -21.42 34.39 1.91
C ALA A 60 -21.49 35.47 3.01
N SER A 61 -20.46 35.56 3.87
CA SER A 61 -20.35 36.61 4.89
C SER A 61 -19.74 37.92 4.38
N HIS A 62 -19.31 38.00 3.11
CA HIS A 62 -18.71 39.21 2.51
C HIS A 62 -19.37 39.55 1.15
N PRO A 63 -20.58 40.14 1.16
CA PRO A 63 -21.39 40.36 -0.06
C PRO A 63 -20.77 41.36 -1.06
N GLU A 64 -19.80 42.17 -0.61
CA GLU A 64 -19.11 43.19 -1.41
C GLU A 64 -18.28 42.58 -2.57
N MET A 65 -18.02 41.26 -2.55
CA MET A 65 -17.24 40.54 -3.56
C MET A 65 -18.13 39.77 -4.54
N SER A 66 -18.56 40.40 -5.63
CA SER A 66 -19.22 39.69 -6.73
C SER A 66 -18.19 38.88 -7.54
N LEU A 67 -17.83 37.70 -7.06
CA LEU A 67 -17.00 36.75 -7.83
C LEU A 67 -17.81 36.17 -8.99
N SER A 68 -17.28 36.28 -10.22
CA SER A 68 -17.89 35.63 -11.39
C SER A 68 -17.81 34.11 -11.25
N ALA A 69 -18.67 33.38 -11.97
CA ALA A 69 -18.63 31.91 -12.02
C ALA A 69 -17.23 31.36 -12.38
N LEU A 70 -16.48 32.09 -13.21
CA LEU A 70 -15.12 31.74 -13.60
C LEU A 70 -14.11 31.94 -12.45
N GLY A 71 -14.29 32.97 -11.61
CA GLY A 71 -13.47 33.21 -10.42
C GLY A 71 -13.69 32.19 -9.31
N TRP A 72 -14.87 31.55 -9.27
CA TRP A 72 -15.16 30.39 -8.43
C TRP A 72 -14.48 29.12 -8.96
N ALA A 73 -14.65 28.86 -10.26
CA ALA A 73 -14.07 27.69 -10.90
C ALA A 73 -12.55 27.66 -10.78
N SER A 74 -11.87 28.80 -10.96
CA SER A 74 -10.40 28.89 -10.87
C SER A 74 -9.83 28.56 -9.48
N ARG A 75 -10.66 28.57 -8.42
CA ARG A 75 -10.23 28.31 -7.04
C ARG A 75 -10.64 26.94 -6.55
N VAL A 76 -11.87 26.54 -6.84
CA VAL A 76 -12.43 25.27 -6.34
C VAL A 76 -11.91 24.08 -7.16
N VAL A 77 -11.87 24.21 -8.49
CA VAL A 77 -11.50 23.10 -9.38
C VAL A 77 -10.08 22.60 -9.12
N PRO A 78 -9.04 23.46 -8.99
CA PRO A 78 -7.69 23.00 -8.70
C PRO A 78 -7.57 22.30 -7.34
N LEU A 79 -8.26 22.78 -6.30
CA LEU A 79 -8.22 22.18 -4.97
C LEU A 79 -8.87 20.79 -4.95
N VAL A 80 -10.01 20.64 -5.62
CA VAL A 80 -10.68 19.34 -5.78
C VAL A 80 -9.84 18.39 -6.60
N LEU A 81 -9.29 18.85 -7.74
CA LEU A 81 -8.39 18.05 -8.56
C LEU A 81 -7.16 17.59 -7.77
N LEU A 82 -6.56 18.47 -6.98
CA LEU A 82 -5.40 18.14 -6.16
C LEU A 82 -5.74 17.06 -5.13
N GLY A 83 -6.84 17.20 -4.39
CA GLY A 83 -7.24 16.19 -3.40
C GLY A 83 -7.56 14.84 -4.03
N VAL A 84 -8.24 14.81 -5.18
CA VAL A 84 -8.54 13.58 -5.92
C VAL A 84 -7.27 12.94 -6.46
N LEU A 85 -6.43 13.70 -7.15
CA LEU A 85 -5.27 13.19 -7.89
C LEU A 85 -4.17 12.73 -6.93
N VAL A 86 -3.87 13.52 -5.90
CA VAL A 86 -2.88 13.14 -4.89
C VAL A 86 -3.36 11.93 -4.10
N GLY A 87 -4.66 11.86 -3.77
CA GLY A 87 -5.23 10.71 -3.06
C GLY A 87 -5.18 9.43 -3.91
N ALA A 88 -5.54 9.52 -5.19
CA ALA A 88 -5.44 8.38 -6.10
C ALA A 88 -3.97 7.95 -6.33
N ALA A 89 -3.03 8.90 -6.37
CA ALA A 89 -1.61 8.59 -6.48
C ALA A 89 -1.07 7.90 -5.22
N ALA A 90 -1.51 8.33 -4.03
CA ALA A 90 -1.14 7.70 -2.77
C ALA A 90 -1.64 6.24 -2.70
N ASP A 91 -2.91 6.02 -3.03
CA ASP A 91 -3.50 4.67 -3.10
C ASP A 91 -2.72 3.78 -4.08
N ALA A 92 -2.42 4.30 -5.28
CA ALA A 92 -1.67 3.55 -6.29
C ALA A 92 -0.23 3.21 -5.86
N VAL A 93 0.42 4.08 -5.07
CA VAL A 93 1.76 3.80 -4.53
C VAL A 93 1.71 2.72 -3.46
N GLU A 94 0.70 2.76 -2.59
CA GLU A 94 0.51 1.77 -1.54
C GLU A 94 0.23 0.39 -2.14
N ASP A 95 -0.69 0.31 -3.11
CA ASP A 95 -0.98 -0.92 -3.86
C ASP A 95 0.27 -1.48 -4.53
N ALA A 96 1.02 -0.63 -5.24
CA ALA A 96 2.26 -1.05 -5.91
C ALA A 96 3.34 -1.52 -4.93
N SER A 97 3.36 -0.99 -3.70
CA SER A 97 4.29 -1.40 -2.66
C SER A 97 3.94 -2.77 -2.08
N ALA A 98 2.64 -3.04 -1.89
CA ALA A 98 2.13 -4.33 -1.44
C ALA A 98 2.44 -5.43 -2.46
N ASP A 99 2.22 -5.15 -3.75
CA ASP A 99 2.55 -6.07 -4.84
C ASP A 99 4.04 -6.39 -4.89
N ARG A 100 4.90 -5.37 -4.73
CA ARG A 100 6.36 -5.57 -4.70
C ARG A 100 6.80 -6.43 -3.53
N LEU A 101 6.21 -6.25 -2.35
CA LEU A 101 6.51 -7.06 -1.19
C LEU A 101 6.09 -8.51 -1.42
N ALA A 102 4.90 -8.74 -1.98
CA ALA A 102 4.42 -10.08 -2.32
C ALA A 102 5.35 -10.77 -3.34
N LEU A 103 5.79 -10.05 -4.38
CA LEU A 103 6.74 -10.57 -5.36
C LEU A 103 8.11 -10.87 -4.74
N ALA A 104 8.60 -10.03 -3.84
CA ALA A 104 9.87 -10.25 -3.14
C ALA A 104 9.82 -11.51 -2.26
N VAL A 105 8.74 -11.70 -1.51
CA VAL A 105 8.51 -12.92 -0.70
C VAL A 105 8.46 -14.17 -1.58
N ALA A 106 7.72 -14.10 -2.70
CA ALA A 106 7.64 -15.22 -3.65
C ALA A 106 9.01 -15.55 -4.29
N ALA A 107 9.82 -14.53 -4.61
CA ALA A 107 11.15 -14.72 -5.17
C ALA A 107 12.12 -15.38 -4.18
N THR A 108 12.10 -14.97 -2.91
CA THR A 108 12.89 -15.62 -1.84
C THR A 108 12.51 -17.09 -1.71
N ARG A 109 11.22 -17.40 -1.59
CA ARG A 109 10.74 -18.80 -1.49
C ARG A 109 11.21 -19.66 -2.65
N ARG A 110 11.18 -19.13 -3.87
CA ARG A 110 11.65 -19.86 -5.06
C ARG A 110 13.16 -20.13 -5.02
N ARG A 111 13.94 -19.20 -4.49
CA ARG A 111 15.39 -19.36 -4.34
C ARG A 111 15.70 -20.42 -3.28
N ASP A 112 15.06 -20.35 -2.13
CA ASP A 112 15.26 -21.31 -1.03
C ASP A 112 14.94 -22.74 -1.50
N ALA A 113 13.85 -22.92 -2.24
CA ALA A 113 13.49 -24.22 -2.81
C ALA A 113 14.55 -24.76 -3.80
N ALA A 114 15.17 -23.89 -4.60
CA ALA A 114 16.21 -24.28 -5.53
C ALA A 114 17.51 -24.70 -4.79
N GLU A 115 17.91 -23.94 -3.78
CA GLU A 115 19.11 -24.24 -2.98
C GLU A 115 18.97 -25.59 -2.25
N VAL A 116 17.81 -25.86 -1.64
CA VAL A 116 17.59 -27.15 -0.95
C VAL A 116 17.49 -28.32 -1.94
N ASN A 117 16.86 -28.13 -3.11
CA ASN A 117 16.83 -29.16 -4.15
C ASN A 117 18.24 -29.54 -4.62
N ASP A 118 19.12 -28.55 -4.81
CA ASP A 118 20.50 -28.79 -5.21
C ASP A 118 21.28 -29.54 -4.11
N GLU A 119 21.07 -29.22 -2.83
CA GLU A 119 21.66 -29.93 -1.70
C GLU A 119 21.20 -31.41 -1.66
N ILE A 120 19.91 -31.66 -1.86
CA ILE A 120 19.33 -33.01 -1.94
C ILE A 120 19.96 -33.79 -3.10
N LEU A 121 20.03 -33.19 -4.29
CA LEU A 121 20.66 -33.80 -5.47
C LEU A 121 22.14 -34.12 -5.24
N GLN A 122 22.87 -33.24 -4.57
CA GLN A 122 24.27 -33.46 -4.22
C GLN A 122 24.41 -34.66 -3.27
N ARG A 123 23.63 -34.71 -2.18
CA ARG A 123 23.64 -35.81 -1.21
C ARG A 123 23.26 -37.15 -1.87
N LEU A 124 22.23 -37.16 -2.70
CA LEU A 124 21.81 -38.32 -3.49
C LEU A 124 22.91 -38.81 -4.43
N THR A 125 23.64 -37.90 -5.08
CA THR A 125 24.75 -38.25 -5.98
C THR A 125 25.89 -38.92 -5.20
N VAL A 126 26.23 -38.40 -4.02
CA VAL A 126 27.25 -39.01 -3.14
C VAL A 126 26.79 -40.38 -2.62
N ALA A 127 25.53 -40.49 -2.18
CA ALA A 127 24.95 -41.75 -1.71
C ALA A 127 25.00 -42.82 -2.81
N LYS A 128 24.56 -42.48 -4.03
CA LYS A 128 24.63 -43.35 -5.19
C LYS A 128 26.05 -43.84 -5.46
N TRP A 129 27.03 -42.92 -5.47
CA TRP A 129 28.42 -43.29 -5.71
C TRP A 129 28.98 -44.24 -4.64
N ARG A 130 28.65 -44.04 -3.35
CA ARG A 130 29.05 -44.97 -2.27
C ARG A 130 28.40 -46.34 -2.42
N LEU A 131 27.15 -46.37 -2.89
CA LEU A 131 26.41 -47.61 -3.16
C LEU A 131 27.09 -48.41 -4.30
N GLU A 132 27.49 -47.73 -5.38
CA GLU A 132 28.25 -48.34 -6.49
C GLU A 132 29.64 -48.83 -6.05
N ALA A 133 30.25 -48.20 -5.04
CA ALA A 133 31.54 -48.60 -4.47
C ALA A 133 31.45 -49.75 -3.44
N GLY A 134 30.25 -50.27 -3.15
CA GLY A 134 30.04 -51.37 -2.19
C GLY A 134 29.98 -50.96 -0.71
N ALA A 135 29.92 -49.65 -0.40
CA ALA A 135 29.79 -49.12 0.95
C ALA A 135 28.30 -48.92 1.31
N GLY A 136 27.56 -50.02 1.43
CA GLY A 136 26.09 -50.03 1.54
C GLY A 136 25.53 -49.31 2.78
N ASP A 137 26.13 -49.52 3.95
CA ASP A 137 25.64 -48.93 5.21
C ASP A 137 25.80 -47.40 5.23
N ASP A 138 26.92 -46.90 4.72
CA ASP A 138 27.19 -45.46 4.57
C ASP A 138 26.26 -44.80 3.54
N ALA A 139 25.97 -45.50 2.44
CA ALA A 139 25.05 -45.02 1.42
C ALA A 139 23.60 -44.96 1.93
N ALA A 140 23.19 -45.93 2.76
CA ALA A 140 21.87 -45.96 3.38
C ALA A 140 21.66 -44.76 4.33
N ALA A 141 22.66 -44.42 5.15
CA ALA A 141 22.59 -43.26 6.04
C ALA A 141 22.43 -41.92 5.29
N LEU A 142 23.20 -41.72 4.22
CA LEU A 142 23.11 -40.52 3.38
C LEU A 142 21.75 -40.39 2.67
N LEU A 143 21.16 -41.53 2.28
CA LEU A 143 19.85 -41.56 1.65
C LEU A 143 18.73 -41.21 2.63
N ASP A 144 18.80 -41.72 3.86
CA ASP A 144 17.81 -41.45 4.91
C ASP A 144 17.80 -39.96 5.32
N GLU A 145 18.98 -39.33 5.37
CA GLU A 145 19.11 -37.91 5.66
C GLU A 145 18.51 -37.04 4.52
N ALA A 146 18.78 -37.40 3.26
CA ALA A 146 18.20 -36.71 2.11
C ALA A 146 16.66 -36.89 2.04
N MET A 147 16.16 -38.09 2.36
CA MET A 147 14.72 -38.37 2.44
C MET A 147 14.03 -37.58 3.56
N THR A 148 14.67 -37.46 4.72
CA THR A 148 14.17 -36.66 5.85
C THR A 148 14.09 -35.17 5.49
N GLN A 149 15.12 -34.62 4.84
CA GLN A 149 15.10 -33.24 4.34
C GLN A 149 13.99 -33.01 3.31
N ALA A 150 13.80 -33.94 2.37
CA ALA A 150 12.73 -33.86 1.38
C ALA A 150 11.33 -33.91 2.01
N GLN A 151 11.12 -34.79 3.00
CA GLN A 151 9.85 -34.88 3.74
C GLN A 151 9.55 -33.59 4.52
N HIS A 152 10.55 -33.00 5.17
CA HIS A 152 10.38 -31.73 5.86
C HIS A 152 9.94 -30.60 4.92
N LEU A 153 10.55 -30.51 3.73
CA LEU A 153 10.17 -29.55 2.69
C LEU A 153 8.72 -29.72 2.22
N VAL A 154 8.31 -30.96 1.95
CA VAL A 154 6.93 -31.26 1.52
C VAL A 154 5.95 -30.91 2.63
N SER A 155 6.27 -31.22 3.90
CA SER A 155 5.44 -30.86 5.04
C SER A 155 5.27 -29.34 5.15
N SER A 156 6.35 -28.56 5.03
CA SER A 156 6.27 -27.10 5.08
C SER A 156 5.45 -26.50 3.94
N LEU A 157 5.55 -27.06 2.74
CA LEU A 157 4.74 -26.61 1.58
C LEU A 157 3.26 -26.91 1.78
N LEU A 158 2.91 -28.08 2.35
CA LEU A 158 1.53 -28.44 2.64
C LEU A 158 0.93 -27.56 3.73
N GLU A 159 1.70 -27.25 4.78
CA GLU A 159 1.29 -26.31 5.84
C GLU A 159 1.02 -24.90 5.28
N ASP A 160 1.88 -24.40 4.40
CA ASP A 160 1.72 -23.09 3.75
C ASP A 160 0.44 -23.04 2.88
N VAL A 161 0.16 -24.10 2.11
CA VAL A 161 -1.05 -24.20 1.27
C VAL A 161 -2.32 -24.24 2.11
N GLU A 162 -2.34 -25.01 3.20
CA GLU A 162 -3.46 -25.03 4.14
C GLU A 162 -3.67 -23.66 4.80
N LEU A 163 -2.58 -22.95 5.14
CA LEU A 163 -2.66 -21.63 5.73
C LEU A 163 -3.25 -20.60 4.75
N GLU A 164 -2.82 -20.63 3.48
CA GLU A 164 -3.37 -19.79 2.41
C GLU A 164 -4.85 -20.09 2.16
N GLU A 165 -5.26 -21.36 2.13
CA GLU A 165 -6.65 -21.74 1.94
C GLU A 165 -7.54 -21.27 3.10
N ARG A 166 -7.05 -21.39 4.35
CA ARG A 166 -7.75 -20.88 5.54
C ARG A 166 -7.88 -19.36 5.54
N LEU A 167 -6.84 -18.64 5.09
CA LEU A 167 -6.89 -17.19 4.96
C LEU A 167 -7.90 -16.77 3.89
N ARG A 168 -7.95 -17.48 2.76
CA ARG A 168 -8.89 -17.22 1.65
C ARG A 168 -10.34 -17.48 2.02
N VAL A 169 -10.62 -18.50 2.84
CA VAL A 169 -11.96 -18.79 3.37
C VAL A 169 -12.38 -17.77 4.44
N ARG A 170 -11.42 -17.15 5.15
CA ARG A 170 -11.69 -16.19 6.22
C ARG A 170 -11.98 -14.77 5.73
N THR A 171 -11.63 -14.41 4.50
CA THR A 171 -12.06 -13.15 3.88
C THR A 171 -13.47 -13.34 3.29
N PRO A 172 -14.55 -12.91 3.95
CA PRO A 172 -15.85 -12.91 3.30
C PRO A 172 -15.85 -11.76 2.30
N THR A 173 -16.18 -12.09 1.06
CA THR A 173 -16.55 -11.12 0.02
C THR A 173 -17.73 -10.27 0.51
N GLY A 174 -17.45 -9.17 1.19
CA GLY A 174 -18.35 -8.02 1.36
C GLY A 174 -17.52 -6.79 1.00
N ASP A 175 -17.85 -5.97 0.00
CA ASP A 175 -19.18 -5.51 -0.36
C ASP A 175 -19.43 -5.63 -1.88
N SER A 176 -20.56 -6.28 -2.18
CA SER A 176 -21.39 -5.92 -3.32
C SER A 176 -22.56 -5.14 -2.73
N VAL A 177 -22.51 -3.81 -2.77
CA VAL A 177 -23.68 -2.98 -2.53
C VAL A 177 -23.77 -1.92 -3.62
N VAL A 178 -24.93 -2.03 -4.29
CA VAL A 178 -25.61 -1.10 -5.20
C VAL A 178 -25.48 0.36 -4.78
#